data_AF-A0A6B1H5L5-F1
#
_entry.id   AF-A0A6B1H5L5-F1
#
_cell.length_a   1.000
_cell.length_b   1.000
_cell.length_c   1.000
_cell.angle_alpha   90.00
_cell.angle_beta   90.00
_cell.angle_gamma   90.00
#
_symmetry.space_group_name_H-M   'P 1'
#
loop_
_entity.id
_entity.type
_entity.pdbx_description
1 polymer ?
#
loop_
_entity_poly.entity_id
_entity_poly.type
_entity_poly.pdbx_seq_one_letter_code
_entity_poly.pdbx_strand_id
1 'polypeptide(L)'
;MSRVEWAHFVGRTYRAHHPRWAGSPLSGEGAARHGGRFNRPGTPALYASLDPMTAWFEAQQAFVFKPQSMTLVAYEVDCDHLADLVDKETLALLNVSANDLACAWEDLADRGITPPTWLLADRLLAAGAHGAMAPSQAPGAHPDAVNLVFWHQDATCRLEVVDDFGNLSP
;
A
#
# COMPACT_ATOMS: atom_id res chain seq x y z
N MET A 1 4.14 -6.97 25.52
CA MET A 1 4.48 -6.84 24.08
C MET A 1 5.45 -5.70 23.98
N SER A 2 6.66 -5.95 23.47
CA SER A 2 7.59 -4.88 23.11
C SER A 2 6.89 -3.94 22.12
N ARG A 3 7.05 -2.64 22.32
CA ARG A 3 6.40 -1.62 21.50
C ARG A 3 7.07 -1.64 20.13
N VAL A 4 6.28 -1.84 19.07
CA VAL A 4 6.77 -1.62 17.70
C VAL A 4 7.15 -0.15 17.61
N GLU A 5 8.38 0.13 17.19
CA GLU A 5 8.77 1.50 16.85
C GLU A 5 8.13 1.86 15.51
N TRP A 6 7.46 3.00 15.49
CA TRP A 6 6.83 3.48 14.29
C TRP A 6 7.82 4.28 13.46
N ALA A 7 7.79 4.07 12.16
CA ALA A 7 8.53 4.89 11.21
C ALA A 7 7.76 6.18 10.88
N HIS A 8 8.52 7.23 10.61
CA HIS A 8 8.07 8.47 9.98
C HIS A 8 8.62 8.51 8.56
N PHE A 9 7.74 8.70 7.58
CA PHE A 9 8.13 8.85 6.18
C PHE A 9 7.84 10.26 5.68
N VAL A 10 8.87 10.90 5.12
CA VAL A 10 8.75 12.15 4.38
C VAL A 10 9.36 11.96 3.01
N GLY A 11 8.56 12.15 1.96
CA GLY A 11 9.06 12.06 0.60
C GLY A 11 7.98 11.84 -0.45
N ARG A 12 8.44 11.68 -1.69
CA ARG A 12 7.57 11.48 -2.85
C ARG A 12 7.23 10.01 -3.04
N THR A 13 5.96 9.73 -3.29
CA THR A 13 5.48 8.40 -3.65
C THR A 13 4.66 8.45 -4.94
N TYR A 14 4.43 7.28 -5.54
CA TYR A 14 3.75 7.15 -6.82
C TYR A 14 2.66 6.10 -6.75
N ARG A 15 1.50 6.38 -7.33
CA ARG A 15 0.39 5.43 -7.46
C ARG A 15 -0.05 5.35 -8.90
N ALA A 16 -0.16 4.13 -9.42
CA ALA A 16 -0.85 3.87 -10.68
C ALA A 16 -2.25 3.33 -10.38
N HIS A 17 -3.28 3.94 -10.95
CA HIS A 17 -4.67 3.49 -10.79
C HIS A 17 -5.43 3.60 -12.11
N HIS A 18 -6.60 2.94 -12.20
CA HIS A 18 -7.42 3.02 -13.40
C HIS A 18 -7.85 4.48 -13.69
N PRO A 19 -7.90 4.91 -14.97
CA PRO A 19 -8.27 6.27 -15.34
C PRO A 19 -9.64 6.73 -14.85
N ARG A 20 -10.58 5.80 -14.63
CA ARG A 20 -11.89 6.09 -14.02
C ARG A 20 -11.82 6.72 -12.62
N TRP A 21 -10.67 6.61 -11.94
CA TRP A 21 -10.44 7.18 -10.61
C TRP A 21 -9.60 8.46 -10.64
N ALA A 22 -9.32 9.02 -11.83
CA ALA A 22 -8.51 10.23 -11.95
C ALA A 22 -9.07 11.44 -11.19
N GLY A 23 -10.39 11.58 -11.07
CA GLY A 23 -11.03 12.64 -10.27
C GLY A 23 -11.05 12.36 -8.76
N SER A 24 -10.49 11.25 -8.29
CA SER A 24 -10.43 10.94 -6.84
C SER A 24 -9.14 10.19 -6.51
N PRO A 25 -7.95 10.80 -6.75
CA PRO A 25 -6.65 10.15 -6.65
C PRO A 25 -6.33 9.68 -5.21
N LEU A 26 -6.87 10.34 -4.20
CA LEU A 26 -6.72 9.97 -2.79
C LEU A 26 -7.73 8.91 -2.32
N SER A 27 -8.66 8.47 -3.17
CA SER A 27 -9.69 7.50 -2.77
C SER A 27 -9.09 6.11 -2.51
N GLY A 28 -9.47 5.54 -1.37
CA GLY A 28 -9.23 4.15 -0.99
C GLY A 28 -10.42 3.22 -1.26
N GLU A 29 -11.50 3.70 -1.89
CA GLU A 29 -12.75 2.94 -2.08
C GLU A 29 -12.58 1.68 -2.92
N GLY A 30 -11.71 1.71 -3.93
CA GLY A 30 -11.41 0.54 -4.75
C GLY A 30 -10.84 -0.62 -3.92
N ALA A 31 -9.91 -0.29 -3.01
CA ALA A 31 -9.32 -1.24 -2.08
C ALA A 31 -10.33 -1.66 -1.00
N ALA A 32 -11.17 -0.74 -0.51
CA ALA A 32 -12.24 -1.09 0.42
C ALA A 32 -13.23 -2.09 -0.21
N ARG A 33 -13.53 -1.95 -1.50
CA ARG A 33 -14.52 -2.80 -2.16
C ARG A 33 -14.03 -4.23 -2.40
N HIS A 34 -12.78 -4.40 -2.82
CA HIS A 34 -12.25 -5.70 -3.24
C HIS A 34 -11.27 -6.31 -2.24
N GLY A 35 -10.80 -5.53 -1.26
CA GLY A 35 -9.61 -5.86 -0.50
C GLY A 35 -8.34 -5.63 -1.30
N GLY A 36 -7.22 -5.94 -0.66
CA GLY A 36 -5.87 -5.91 -1.22
C GLY A 36 -4.96 -6.76 -0.34
N ARG A 37 -3.67 -6.83 -0.67
CA ARG A 37 -2.71 -7.61 0.11
C ARG A 37 -2.74 -7.24 1.60
N PHE A 38 -2.84 -5.96 1.92
CA PHE A 38 -2.76 -5.42 3.28
C PHE A 38 -4.07 -4.78 3.76
N ASN A 39 -5.22 -5.12 3.16
CA ASN A 39 -6.51 -4.68 3.67
C ASN A 39 -7.62 -5.67 3.27
N ARG A 40 -8.53 -5.97 4.19
CA ARG A 40 -9.73 -6.76 3.90
C ARG A 40 -10.80 -5.89 3.22
N PRO A 41 -11.78 -6.50 2.54
CA PRO A 41 -12.98 -5.79 2.12
C PRO A 41 -13.63 -5.04 3.30
N GLY A 42 -14.09 -3.81 3.04
CA GLY A 42 -14.60 -2.86 4.01
C GLY A 42 -13.55 -1.92 4.61
N THR A 43 -12.25 -2.18 4.42
CA THR A 43 -11.17 -1.31 4.94
C THR A 43 -10.55 -0.50 3.79
N PRO A 44 -10.73 0.83 3.75
CA PRO A 44 -10.06 1.68 2.76
C PRO A 44 -8.54 1.59 2.89
N ALA A 45 -7.86 1.60 1.75
CA ALA A 45 -6.41 1.67 1.70
C ALA A 45 -5.95 2.37 0.42
N LEU A 46 -4.88 3.16 0.53
CA LEU A 46 -4.16 3.73 -0.59
C LEU A 46 -2.81 3.02 -0.71
N TYR A 47 -2.54 2.46 -1.88
CA TYR A 47 -1.26 1.82 -2.20
C TYR A 47 -0.43 2.76 -3.08
N ALA A 48 0.82 2.96 -2.71
CA ALA A 48 1.80 3.72 -3.47
C ALA A 48 3.16 3.02 -3.42
N SER A 49 4.10 3.47 -4.25
CA SER A 49 5.48 2.97 -4.30
C SER A 49 6.47 4.13 -4.22
N LEU A 50 7.68 3.87 -3.74
CA LEU A 50 8.77 4.86 -3.73
C LEU A 50 9.33 5.17 -5.12
N ASP A 51 9.02 4.32 -6.11
CA ASP A 51 9.50 4.42 -7.47
C ASP A 51 8.32 4.31 -8.47
N PRO A 52 8.24 5.18 -9.49
CA PRO A 52 7.12 5.18 -10.44
C PRO A 52 7.04 3.89 -11.28
N MET A 53 8.18 3.26 -11.59
CA MET A 53 8.17 2.01 -12.34
C MET A 53 7.63 0.86 -11.50
N THR A 54 7.94 0.82 -10.21
CA THR A 54 7.37 -0.12 -9.24
C THR A 54 5.86 0.06 -9.15
N ALA A 55 5.37 1.29 -9.02
CA ALA A 55 3.94 1.58 -9.01
C ALA A 55 3.25 1.09 -10.29
N TRP A 56 3.91 1.26 -11.44
CA TRP A 56 3.44 0.72 -12.70
C TRP A 56 3.41 -0.82 -12.71
N PHE A 57 4.47 -1.49 -12.27
CA PHE A 57 4.51 -2.97 -12.23
C PHE A 57 3.45 -3.56 -11.31
N GLU A 58 3.24 -2.98 -10.11
CA GLU A 58 2.18 -3.38 -9.18
C GLU A 58 0.79 -3.27 -9.83
N ALA A 59 0.52 -2.15 -10.50
CA ALA A 59 -0.74 -1.94 -11.23
C ALA A 59 -0.99 -2.93 -12.38
N GLN A 60 0.08 -3.51 -12.94
CA GLN A 60 0.00 -4.43 -14.08
C GLN A 60 0.13 -5.90 -13.70
N GLN A 61 0.34 -6.23 -12.41
CA GLN A 61 0.64 -7.60 -11.96
C GLN A 61 -0.39 -8.64 -12.40
N ALA A 62 -1.67 -8.25 -12.48
CA ALA A 62 -2.76 -9.13 -12.95
C ALA A 62 -2.85 -9.27 -14.49
N PHE A 63 -2.05 -8.52 -15.26
CA PHE A 63 -2.22 -8.32 -16.71
C PHE A 63 -0.96 -8.58 -17.54
N VAL A 64 -0.29 -9.72 -17.28
CA VAL A 64 1.03 -10.11 -17.80
C VAL A 64 1.19 -10.03 -19.33
N PHE A 65 0.11 -10.19 -20.10
CA PHE A 65 0.17 -10.26 -21.57
C PHE A 65 -0.24 -8.97 -22.31
N LYS A 66 -0.83 -7.99 -21.61
CA LYS A 66 -1.21 -6.70 -22.20
C LYS A 66 -1.40 -5.64 -21.12
N PRO A 67 -0.55 -4.60 -21.05
CA PRO A 67 -0.71 -3.55 -20.07
C PRO A 67 -2.06 -2.86 -20.24
N GLN A 68 -2.77 -2.67 -19.12
CA GLN A 68 -3.98 -1.88 -19.07
C GLN A 68 -3.63 -0.39 -18.99
N SER A 69 -4.51 0.47 -19.49
CA SER A 69 -4.36 1.91 -19.33
C SER A 69 -4.43 2.27 -17.84
N MET A 70 -3.41 3.00 -17.36
CA MET A 70 -3.33 3.49 -15.98
C MET A 70 -3.02 4.99 -15.98
N THR A 71 -3.52 5.69 -14.97
CA THR A 71 -3.09 7.03 -14.59
C THR A 71 -2.03 6.88 -13.51
N LEU A 72 -0.84 7.42 -13.76
CA LEU A 72 0.25 7.48 -12.79
C LEU A 72 0.25 8.86 -12.12
N VAL A 73 0.20 8.88 -10.79
CA VAL A 73 0.10 10.11 -9.98
C VAL A 73 1.22 10.10 -8.95
N ALA A 74 1.84 11.25 -8.72
CA ALA A 74 2.81 11.47 -7.65
C ALA A 74 2.14 12.16 -6.45
N TYR A 75 2.64 11.86 -5.25
CA TYR A 75 2.17 12.43 -4.00
C TYR A 75 3.36 12.91 -3.17
N GLU A 76 3.25 14.08 -2.57
CA GLU A 76 4.06 14.44 -1.40
C GLU A 76 3.46 13.78 -0.17
N VAL A 77 4.29 13.10 0.60
CA VAL A 77 3.87 12.38 1.80
C VAL A 77 4.67 12.87 2.99
N ASP A 78 3.97 13.10 4.09
CA ASP A 78 4.50 13.32 5.42
C ASP A 78 3.61 12.52 6.38
N CYS A 79 4.09 11.34 6.79
CA CYS A 79 3.27 10.37 7.52
C CYS A 79 4.03 9.62 8.61
N ASP A 80 3.58 9.81 9.85
CA ASP A 80 4.00 9.10 11.05
C ASP A 80 3.31 7.73 11.18
N HIS A 81 3.62 6.99 12.24
CA HIS A 81 2.91 5.77 12.63
C HIS A 81 2.85 4.70 11.52
N LEU A 82 3.93 4.59 10.73
CA LEU A 82 4.08 3.54 9.73
C LEU A 82 4.77 2.31 10.33
N ALA A 83 4.24 1.12 10.08
CA ALA A 83 4.96 -0.12 10.37
C ALA A 83 6.02 -0.37 9.30
N ASP A 84 7.30 -0.50 9.68
CA ASP A 84 8.36 -0.89 8.74
C ASP A 84 8.40 -2.42 8.59
N LEU A 85 7.74 -2.94 7.56
CA LEU A 85 7.72 -4.39 7.26
C LEU A 85 8.89 -4.81 6.34
N VAL A 86 9.82 -3.91 6.05
CA VAL A 86 11.10 -4.21 5.38
C VAL A 86 12.15 -4.56 6.43
N ASP A 87 12.08 -3.91 7.59
CA ASP A 87 12.96 -4.18 8.72
C ASP A 87 12.72 -5.55 9.38
N LYS A 88 13.79 -6.34 9.52
CA LYS A 88 13.72 -7.70 10.05
C LYS A 88 13.42 -7.74 11.54
N GLU A 89 13.86 -6.74 12.30
CA GLU A 89 13.59 -6.67 13.74
C GLU A 89 12.10 -6.40 13.98
N THR A 90 11.53 -5.48 13.22
CA THR A 90 10.08 -5.18 13.22
C THR A 90 9.25 -6.41 12.85
N LEU A 91 9.67 -7.17 11.82
CA LEU A 91 9.01 -8.45 11.48
C LEU A 91 9.06 -9.47 12.61
N ALA A 92 10.20 -9.61 13.28
CA ALA A 92 10.34 -10.50 14.44
C ALA A 92 9.43 -10.07 15.61
N LEU A 93 9.35 -8.76 15.89
CA LEU A 93 8.47 -8.19 16.92
C LEU A 93 6.98 -8.41 16.61
N LEU A 94 6.59 -8.35 15.35
CA LEU A 94 5.22 -8.58 14.88
C LEU A 94 4.86 -10.07 14.76
N ASN A 95 5.87 -10.95 14.90
CA ASN A 95 5.78 -12.39 14.65
C ASN A 95 5.22 -12.68 13.25
N VAL A 96 5.83 -12.06 12.24
CA VAL A 96 5.47 -12.19 10.82
C VAL A 96 6.73 -12.54 10.03
N SER A 97 6.64 -13.51 9.13
CA SER A 97 7.73 -13.87 8.23
C SER A 97 7.63 -13.14 6.88
N ALA A 98 8.73 -13.08 6.14
CA ALA A 98 8.71 -12.59 4.76
C ALA A 98 7.74 -13.39 3.86
N ASN A 99 7.57 -14.69 4.12
CA ASN A 99 6.62 -15.53 3.38
C ASN A 99 5.16 -15.17 3.69
N ASP A 100 4.86 -14.72 4.90
CA ASP A 100 3.53 -14.23 5.24
C ASP A 100 3.21 -12.97 4.45
N LEU A 101 4.15 -12.03 4.32
CA LEU A 101 3.99 -10.82 3.50
C LEU A 101 3.81 -11.16 2.00
N ALA A 102 4.59 -12.14 1.51
CA ALA A 102 4.57 -12.61 0.14
C ALA A 102 3.44 -13.61 -0.17
N CYS A 103 2.54 -13.90 0.77
CA CYS A 103 1.51 -14.92 0.60
C CYS A 103 0.62 -14.67 -0.62
N ALA A 104 0.02 -15.74 -1.18
CA ALA A 104 -0.96 -15.64 -2.25
C ALA A 104 -2.32 -15.16 -1.70
N TRP A 105 -2.37 -13.93 -1.19
CA TRP A 105 -3.50 -13.36 -0.45
C TRP A 105 -4.82 -13.45 -1.22
N GLU A 106 -4.80 -13.27 -2.53
CA GLU A 106 -5.99 -13.31 -3.39
C GLU A 106 -6.56 -14.74 -3.47
N ASP A 107 -5.72 -15.77 -3.72
CA ASP A 107 -6.15 -17.18 -3.69
C ASP A 107 -6.68 -17.59 -2.30
N LEU A 108 -5.99 -17.18 -1.23
CA LEU A 108 -6.43 -17.47 0.13
C LEU A 108 -7.83 -16.87 0.38
N ALA A 109 -8.02 -15.60 0.02
CA ALA A 109 -9.29 -14.90 0.18
C ALA A 109 -10.41 -15.54 -0.66
N ASP A 110 -10.13 -15.90 -1.92
CA ASP A 110 -11.09 -16.57 -2.82
C ASP A 110 -11.54 -17.93 -2.28
N ARG A 111 -10.66 -18.61 -1.54
CA ARG A 111 -10.96 -19.88 -0.85
C ARG A 111 -11.62 -19.69 0.51
N GLY A 112 -11.93 -18.47 0.92
CA GLY A 112 -12.51 -18.15 2.23
C GLY A 112 -11.53 -18.27 3.40
N ILE A 113 -10.23 -18.36 3.12
CA ILE A 113 -9.17 -18.42 4.13
C ILE A 113 -8.68 -16.99 4.37
N THR A 114 -8.62 -16.56 5.63
CA THR A 114 -8.11 -15.21 5.94
C THR A 114 -6.60 -15.13 5.68
N PRO A 115 -6.12 -14.24 4.80
CA PRO A 115 -4.69 -14.05 4.57
C PRO A 115 -3.96 -13.58 5.83
N PRO A 116 -2.73 -14.06 6.10
CA PRO A 116 -1.90 -13.58 7.22
C PRO A 116 -1.70 -12.06 7.22
N THR A 117 -1.58 -11.46 6.04
CA THR A 117 -1.42 -10.00 5.87
C THR A 117 -2.66 -9.21 6.29
N TRP A 118 -3.86 -9.79 6.20
CA TRP A 118 -5.08 -9.14 6.71
C TRP A 118 -5.13 -9.16 8.23
N LEU A 119 -4.72 -10.27 8.85
CA LEU A 119 -4.60 -10.34 10.32
C LEU A 119 -3.49 -9.41 10.83
N LEU A 120 -2.42 -9.22 10.06
CA LEU A 120 -1.40 -8.23 10.36
C LEU A 120 -1.97 -6.81 10.28
N ALA A 121 -2.63 -6.45 9.17
CA ALA A 121 -3.22 -5.12 8.98
C ALA A 121 -4.21 -4.75 10.08
N ASP A 122 -5.09 -5.68 10.47
CA ASP A 122 -6.02 -5.49 11.60
C ASP A 122 -5.29 -5.16 12.91
N ARG A 123 -4.22 -5.90 13.22
CA ARG A 123 -3.43 -5.69 14.44
C ARG A 123 -2.73 -4.32 14.43
N LEU A 124 -2.18 -3.92 13.28
CA LEU A 124 -1.51 -2.63 13.10
C LEU A 124 -2.50 -1.47 13.23
N LEU A 125 -3.65 -1.57 12.57
CA LEU A 125 -4.75 -0.61 12.70
C LEU A 125 -5.22 -0.47 14.15
N ALA A 126 -5.45 -1.59 14.84
CA ALA A 126 -5.85 -1.59 16.25
C ALA A 126 -4.77 -0.99 17.18
N ALA A 127 -3.50 -1.03 16.77
CA ALA A 127 -2.38 -0.42 17.47
C ALA A 127 -2.17 1.07 17.11
N GLY A 128 -2.98 1.63 16.21
CA GLY A 128 -2.93 3.05 15.81
C GLY A 128 -2.02 3.35 14.63
N ALA A 129 -1.64 2.36 13.82
CA ALA A 129 -0.84 2.60 12.62
C ALA A 129 -1.64 3.39 11.56
N HIS A 130 -1.02 4.39 10.95
CA HIS A 130 -1.56 5.06 9.76
C HIS A 130 -1.37 4.22 8.50
N GLY A 131 -0.33 3.37 8.50
CA GLY A 131 0.05 2.60 7.34
C GLY A 131 1.20 1.63 7.60
N ALA A 132 1.77 1.12 6.52
CA ALA A 132 2.96 0.28 6.54
C ALA A 132 3.83 0.52 5.31
N MET A 133 5.15 0.40 5.49
CA MET A 133 6.12 0.21 4.41
C MET A 133 6.32 -1.28 4.22
N ALA A 134 6.19 -1.79 3.00
CA ALA A 134 6.29 -3.22 2.72
C ALA A 134 7.11 -3.50 1.45
N PRO A 135 7.85 -4.62 1.39
CA PRO A 135 8.51 -5.05 0.16
C PRO A 135 7.49 -5.24 -0.97
N SER A 136 7.79 -4.68 -2.16
CA SER A 136 6.99 -4.90 -3.36
C SER A 136 6.98 -6.38 -3.74
N GLN A 137 5.83 -6.85 -4.21
CA GLN A 137 5.65 -8.24 -4.70
C GLN A 137 5.41 -8.27 -6.21
N ALA A 138 5.58 -7.13 -6.88
CA ALA A 138 5.35 -7.00 -8.31
C ALA A 138 6.47 -7.67 -9.12
N PRO A 139 6.12 -8.54 -10.09
CA PRO A 139 7.08 -9.02 -11.07
C PRO A 139 7.70 -7.85 -11.86
N GLY A 140 9.02 -7.80 -11.91
CA GLY A 140 9.77 -6.76 -12.64
C GLY A 140 10.17 -5.54 -11.81
N ALA A 141 9.65 -5.40 -10.59
CA ALA A 141 10.18 -4.43 -9.63
C ALA A 141 11.58 -4.81 -9.16
N HIS A 142 12.34 -3.82 -8.68
CA HIS A 142 13.64 -4.07 -8.06
C HIS A 142 13.47 -4.95 -6.80
N PRO A 143 14.40 -5.86 -6.46
CA PRO A 143 14.28 -6.70 -5.27
C PRO A 143 14.10 -5.93 -3.95
N ASP A 144 14.68 -4.73 -3.88
CA ASP A 144 14.59 -3.82 -2.72
C ASP A 144 13.49 -2.76 -2.87
N ALA A 145 12.57 -2.93 -3.84
CA ALA A 145 11.50 -1.97 -4.04
C ALA A 145 10.50 -2.00 -2.88
N VAL A 146 10.08 -0.80 -2.43
CA VAL A 146 9.20 -0.63 -1.28
C VAL A 146 7.91 0.06 -1.71
N ASN A 147 6.80 -0.49 -1.22
CA ASN A 147 5.48 0.10 -1.29
C ASN A 147 5.08 0.70 0.05
N LEU A 148 4.24 1.73 0.01
CA LEU A 148 3.54 2.25 1.16
C LEU A 148 2.05 1.92 1.03
N VAL A 149 1.48 1.45 2.13
CA VAL A 149 0.04 1.22 2.28
C VAL A 149 -0.45 2.17 3.35
N PHE A 150 -1.41 3.04 3.01
CA PHE A 150 -2.01 3.98 3.93
C PHE A 150 -3.46 3.58 4.20
N TRP A 151 -3.79 3.31 5.46
CA TRP A 151 -5.15 2.99 5.88
C TRP A 151 -5.89 4.17 6.51
N HIS A 152 -5.14 5.11 7.11
CA HIS A 152 -5.68 6.28 7.77
C HIS A 152 -4.86 7.53 7.42
N GLN A 153 -5.53 8.67 7.28
CA GLN A 153 -4.93 9.97 7.08
C GLN A 153 -5.50 10.95 8.11
N ASP A 154 -4.64 11.77 8.69
CA ASP A 154 -4.98 12.81 9.65
C ASP A 154 -3.91 13.91 9.65
N ALA A 155 -3.82 14.72 10.70
CA ALA A 155 -2.82 15.78 10.80
C ALA A 155 -1.36 15.26 10.77
N THR A 156 -1.12 14.02 11.22
CA THR A 156 0.19 13.36 11.29
C THR A 156 0.43 12.37 10.15
N CYS A 157 -0.55 12.16 9.27
CA CYS A 157 -0.38 11.41 8.04
C CYS A 157 -1.10 12.08 6.87
N ARG A 158 -0.34 12.87 6.11
CA ARG A 158 -0.84 13.67 4.99
C ARG A 158 -0.26 13.18 3.68
N LEU A 159 -1.14 13.04 2.69
CA LEU A 159 -0.79 12.75 1.30
C LEU A 159 -1.36 13.87 0.44
N GLU A 160 -0.49 14.57 -0.27
CA GLU A 160 -0.87 15.68 -1.15
C GLU A 160 -0.56 15.30 -2.59
N VAL A 161 -1.56 15.39 -3.46
CA VAL A 161 -1.39 15.08 -4.87
C VAL A 161 -0.53 16.15 -5.53
N VAL A 162 0.51 15.74 -6.26
CA VAL A 162 1.31 16.66 -7.06
C VAL A 162 0.57 16.94 -8.38
N ASP A 163 -0.07 18.11 -8.46
CA ASP A 163 -0.78 18.60 -9.65
C ASP A 163 -0.52 20.09 -9.89
N ASP A 164 0.76 20.44 -10.09
CA ASP A 164 1.22 21.83 -10.25
C ASP A 164 0.53 22.58 -11.40
N PHE A 165 -0.06 21.85 -12.35
CA PHE A 165 -0.72 22.40 -13.54
C PHE A 165 -2.26 22.36 -13.47
N GLY A 166 -2.85 21.77 -12.42
CA GLY A 166 -4.31 21.69 -12.26
C GLY A 166 -5.00 20.77 -13.29
N ASN A 167 -4.35 19.70 -13.71
CA ASN A 167 -4.87 18.76 -14.72
C ASN A 167 -5.83 17.72 -14.13
N LEU A 168 -5.77 17.47 -12.83
CA LEU A 168 -6.72 16.60 -12.15
C LEU A 168 -7.95 17.43 -11.80
N SER A 169 -8.96 17.33 -12.67
CA SER A 169 -10.26 17.95 -12.41
C SER A 169 -10.89 17.37 -11.13
N PRO A 170 -11.57 18.19 -10.32
CA PRO A 170 -12.33 17.72 -9.17
C PRO A 170 -13.49 16.78 -9.54
#